data_AF-A0A357N8R3-F1
#
_entry.id   AF-A0A357N8R3-F1
#
_cell.length_a   1.000
_cell.length_b   1.000
_cell.length_c   1.000
_cell.angle_alpha   90.00
_cell.angle_beta   90.00
_cell.angle_gamma   90.00
#
_symmetry.space_group_name_H-M   'P 1'
#
loop_
_entity.id
_entity.type
_entity.pdbx_description
1 polymer ?
#
loop_
_entity_poly.entity_id
_entity_poly.type
_entity_poly.pdbx_seq_one_letter_code
_entity_poly.pdbx_strand_id
1 'polypeptide(L)'
;KLTTRFNELVEIICEADTWATLDGASLVTESHVIKAIAEKKYRSNRIEEKIHEMFERGVYLMDLAGEKVGQINGLAVLRAGNYMFGKPSRITANTYIGKGGVVNIERV
;
A
#
# COMPACT_ATOMS: atom_id res chain seq x y z
N LYS A 1 -17.22 12.62 2.10
CA LYS A 1 -17.15 12.65 3.59
C LYS A 1 -15.75 13.07 4.00
N LEU A 2 -15.61 13.95 5.00
CA LEU A 2 -14.32 14.33 5.59
C LEU A 2 -14.03 13.47 6.82
N THR A 3 -12.75 13.20 7.10
CA THR A 3 -12.34 12.46 8.30
C THR A 3 -12.31 13.38 9.52
N THR A 4 -12.60 12.84 10.70
CA THR A 4 -12.49 13.54 11.99
C THR A 4 -11.22 13.16 12.76
N ARG A 5 -10.25 12.56 12.07
CA ARG A 5 -8.94 12.19 12.64
C ARG A 5 -8.04 13.42 12.73
N PHE A 6 -8.43 14.36 13.60
CA PHE A 6 -7.76 15.66 13.74
C PHE A 6 -6.28 15.53 14.09
N ASN A 7 -5.89 14.53 14.88
CA ASN A 7 -4.47 14.29 15.19
C ASN A 7 -3.63 14.02 13.93
N GLU A 8 -4.12 13.20 13.00
CA GLU A 8 -3.41 12.91 11.74
C GLU A 8 -3.35 14.16 10.83
N LEU A 9 -4.40 14.98 10.86
CA LEU A 9 -4.47 16.23 10.09
C LEU A 9 -3.49 17.28 10.63
N VAL A 10 -3.44 17.48 11.94
CA VAL A 10 -2.53 18.45 12.58
C VAL A 10 -1.07 18.09 12.30
N GLU A 11 -0.72 16.81 12.32
CA GLU A 11 0.64 16.36 11.96
C GLU A 11 1.03 16.78 10.54
N ILE A 12 0.14 16.58 9.56
CA ILE A 12 0.38 17.02 8.17
C ILE A 12 0.45 18.54 8.06
N ILE A 13 -0.40 19.28 8.77
CA ILE A 13 -0.41 20.75 8.77
C ILE A 13 0.92 21.29 9.31
N CYS A 14 1.40 20.75 10.44
CA CYS A 14 2.67 21.17 11.04
C CYS A 14 3.87 20.85 10.13
N GLU A 15 3.90 19.67 9.49
CA GLU A 15 4.95 19.33 8.53
C GLU A 15 4.91 20.24 7.30
N ALA A 16 3.73 20.55 6.77
CA ALA A 16 3.57 21.44 5.63
C ALA A 16 4.00 22.88 5.95
N ASP A 17 3.69 23.38 7.15
CA ASP A 17 4.14 24.68 7.64
C ASP A 17 5.67 24.73 7.80
N THR A 18 6.26 23.64 8.28
CA THR A 18 7.72 23.49 8.37
C THR A 18 8.36 23.55 6.98
N TRP A 19 7.79 22.86 5.98
CA TRP A 19 8.27 22.94 4.60
C TRP A 19 8.13 24.33 4.01
N ALA A 20 7.01 25.02 4.25
CA ALA A 20 6.82 26.40 3.80
C ALA A 20 7.86 27.36 4.41
N THR A 21 8.14 27.19 5.70
CA THR A 21 9.15 27.96 6.42
C THR A 21 10.55 27.71 5.86
N LEU A 22 10.90 26.46 5.58
CA LEU A 22 12.18 26.09 4.97
C LEU A 22 12.32 26.64 3.54
N ASP A 23 11.23 26.70 2.78
CA ASP A 23 11.19 27.26 1.43
C ASP A 23 11.06 28.81 1.43
N GLY A 24 11.01 29.45 2.61
CA GLY A 24 10.89 30.90 2.78
C GLY A 24 9.54 31.47 2.33
N ALA A 25 8.52 30.63 2.22
CA ALA A 25 7.19 31.02 1.77
C ALA A 25 6.39 31.65 2.92
N SER A 26 5.64 32.73 2.62
CA SER A 26 4.77 33.39 3.58
C SER A 26 3.47 32.64 3.86
N LEU A 27 3.09 31.72 2.97
CA LEU A 27 1.88 30.92 3.06
C LEU A 27 2.19 29.47 2.69
N VAL A 28 1.50 28.54 3.36
CA VAL A 28 1.50 27.13 2.98
C VAL A 28 0.75 26.97 1.66
N THR A 29 1.40 26.34 0.68
CA THR A 29 0.84 26.05 -0.64
C THR A 29 0.60 24.54 -0.79
N GLU A 30 -0.05 24.16 -1.87
CA GLU A 30 -0.27 22.76 -2.23
C GLU A 30 1.03 21.94 -2.28
N SER A 31 2.12 22.52 -2.81
CA SER A 31 3.41 21.83 -2.92
C SER A 31 3.97 21.43 -1.55
N HIS A 32 3.84 22.27 -0.54
CA HIS A 32 4.29 21.96 0.82
C HIS A 32 3.45 20.83 1.45
N VAL A 33 2.13 20.82 1.20
CA VAL A 33 1.22 19.76 1.69
C VAL A 33 1.54 18.43 1.02
N ILE A 34 1.69 18.41 -0.30
CA ILE A 34 2.05 17.20 -1.05
C ILE A 34 3.40 16.66 -0.56
N LYS A 35 4.38 17.54 -0.34
CA LYS A 35 5.70 17.17 0.19
C LYS A 35 5.61 16.57 1.59
N ALA A 36 4.85 17.19 2.50
CA ALA A 36 4.61 16.64 3.83
C ALA A 36 4.02 15.21 3.79
N ILE A 37 3.03 14.98 2.92
CA ILE A 37 2.41 13.66 2.73
C ILE A 37 3.43 12.66 2.17
N ALA A 38 4.20 13.05 1.16
CA ALA A 38 5.19 12.19 0.51
C ALA A 38 6.31 11.78 1.49
N GLU A 39 6.82 12.73 2.27
CA GLU A 39 7.88 12.49 3.27
C GLU A 39 7.38 11.62 4.41
N LYS A 40 6.14 11.84 4.90
CA LYS A 40 5.52 10.97 5.90
C LYS A 40 5.38 9.53 5.40
N LYS A 41 4.99 9.36 4.13
CA LYS A 41 4.92 8.05 3.47
C LYS A 41 6.31 7.41 3.39
N TYR A 42 7.31 8.14 2.90
CA TYR A 42 8.68 7.67 2.75
C TYR A 42 9.30 7.20 4.09
N ARG A 43 9.04 7.92 5.19
CA ARG A 43 9.51 7.50 6.52
C ARG A 43 8.88 6.19 7.02
N SER A 44 7.74 5.78 6.45
CA SER A 44 6.93 4.68 6.97
C SER A 44 6.79 3.48 6.01
N ASN A 45 7.18 3.61 4.75
CA ASN A 45 6.92 2.61 3.70
C ASN A 45 7.97 1.48 3.61
N ARG A 46 8.94 1.39 4.53
CA ARG A 46 10.03 0.38 4.49
C ARG A 46 9.54 -1.06 4.28
N ILE A 47 8.42 -1.45 4.87
CA ILE A 47 7.85 -2.81 4.71
C ILE A 47 7.25 -3.00 3.31
N GLU A 48 6.60 -1.97 2.76
CA GLU A 48 6.07 -1.99 1.40
C GLU A 48 7.20 -2.12 0.38
N GLU A 49 8.26 -1.31 0.51
CA GLU A 49 9.46 -1.38 -0.33
C GLU A 49 10.06 -2.79 -0.33
N LYS A 50 10.24 -3.38 0.86
CA LYS A 50 10.77 -4.74 0.96
C LYS A 50 9.88 -5.80 0.32
N ILE A 51 8.56 -5.61 0.34
CA ILE A 51 7.63 -6.49 -0.37
C ILE A 51 7.75 -6.28 -1.88
N HIS A 52 7.91 -5.03 -2.33
CA HIS A 52 8.12 -4.70 -3.73
C HIS A 52 9.40 -5.36 -4.27
N GLU A 53 10.52 -5.25 -3.54
CA GLU A 53 11.78 -5.93 -3.86
C GLU A 53 11.60 -7.45 -4.01
N MET A 54 10.72 -8.08 -3.22
CA MET A 54 10.46 -9.53 -3.34
C MET A 54 9.71 -9.87 -4.64
N PHE A 55 8.87 -8.98 -5.16
CA PHE A 55 8.27 -9.14 -6.48
C PHE A 55 9.31 -8.94 -7.58
N GLU A 56 10.14 -7.90 -7.50
CA GLU A 56 11.20 -7.62 -8.48
C GLU A 56 12.20 -8.78 -8.58
N ARG A 57 12.55 -9.39 -7.44
CA ARG A 57 13.45 -10.55 -7.37
C ARG A 57 12.78 -11.87 -7.79
N GLY A 58 11.48 -11.87 -8.09
CA GLY A 58 10.72 -13.08 -8.45
C GLY A 58 10.51 -14.06 -7.30
N VAL A 59 10.75 -13.65 -6.06
CA VAL A 59 10.44 -14.44 -4.85
C VAL A 59 8.92 -14.50 -4.67
N TYR A 60 8.25 -13.37 -4.87
CA TYR A 60 6.81 -13.32 -5.00
C TYR A 60 6.42 -13.36 -6.48
N LEU A 61 5.66 -14.38 -6.84
CA LEU A 61 5.23 -14.61 -8.21
C LEU A 61 3.97 -13.79 -8.49
N MET A 62 4.04 -12.87 -9.45
CA MET A 62 2.88 -12.14 -9.98
C MET A 62 2.99 -11.94 -11.48
N ASP A 63 1.89 -12.12 -12.21
CA ASP A 63 1.81 -11.78 -13.62
C ASP A 63 0.94 -10.51 -13.74
N LEU A 64 1.47 -9.46 -14.38
CA LEU A 64 0.77 -8.17 -14.58
C LEU A 64 0.14 -8.04 -15.97
N ALA A 65 0.43 -8.98 -16.87
CA ALA A 65 -0.08 -9.01 -18.23
C ALA A 65 -0.33 -10.46 -18.67
N GLY A 66 -1.14 -10.61 -19.73
CA GLY A 66 -1.56 -11.91 -20.25
C GLY A 66 -2.72 -12.51 -19.46
N GLU A 67 -3.02 -13.77 -19.74
CA GLU A 67 -4.15 -14.51 -19.18
C GLU A 67 -3.70 -15.88 -18.66
N LYS A 68 -4.29 -16.33 -17.55
CA LYS A 68 -4.08 -17.68 -16.98
C LYS A 68 -5.38 -18.21 -16.39
N VAL A 69 -5.80 -19.39 -16.81
CA VAL A 69 -6.98 -20.08 -16.28
C VAL A 69 -6.75 -20.46 -14.82
N GLY A 70 -7.75 -20.23 -13.96
CA GLY A 70 -7.69 -20.60 -12.55
C GLY A 70 -6.78 -19.72 -11.70
N GLN A 71 -6.37 -18.53 -12.16
CA GLN A 71 -5.59 -17.58 -11.37
C GLN A 71 -6.23 -16.19 -11.38
N ILE A 72 -6.15 -15.50 -10.24
CA ILE A 72 -6.53 -14.09 -10.12
C ILE A 72 -5.56 -13.35 -9.20
N ASN A 73 -5.32 -12.07 -9.48
CA ASN A 73 -4.59 -11.19 -8.57
C ASN A 73 -5.59 -10.56 -7.59
N GLY A 74 -5.59 -11.03 -6.35
CA GLY A 74 -6.29 -10.39 -5.25
C GLY A 74 -5.51 -9.20 -4.70
N LEU A 75 -6.19 -8.30 -3.99
CA LEU A 75 -5.58 -7.19 -3.27
C LEU A 75 -5.93 -7.28 -1.80
N ALA A 76 -4.91 -7.41 -0.96
CA ALA A 76 -5.05 -7.32 0.49
C ALA A 76 -4.57 -5.94 0.98
N VAL A 77 -5.13 -5.47 2.08
CA VAL A 77 -4.63 -4.25 2.76
C VAL A 77 -3.81 -4.69 3.96
N LEU A 78 -2.51 -4.37 3.94
CA LEU A 78 -1.64 -4.59 5.08
C LEU A 78 -1.52 -3.31 5.91
N ARG A 79 -1.41 -3.48 7.22
CA ARG A 79 -1.11 -2.41 8.17
C ARG A 79 0.24 -2.68 8.83
N ALA A 80 1.17 -1.76 8.63
CA ALA A 80 2.48 -1.70 9.25
C ALA A 80 2.53 -0.48 10.19
N GLY A 81 2.15 -0.68 11.46
CA GLY A 81 2.01 0.43 12.40
C GLY A 81 0.94 1.43 11.93
N ASN A 82 1.33 2.70 11.75
CA ASN A 82 0.46 3.77 11.24
C ASN A 82 0.43 3.87 9.70
N TYR A 83 1.11 2.96 9.01
CA TYR A 83 1.16 2.91 7.56
C TYR A 83 0.30 1.77 7.02
N MET A 84 -0.45 2.05 5.96
CA MET A 84 -1.29 1.05 5.29
C MET A 84 -0.99 1.07 3.81
N PHE A 85 -0.84 -0.11 3.22
CA PHE A 85 -0.56 -0.26 1.80
C PHE A 85 -1.24 -1.50 1.24
N GLY A 86 -1.46 -1.48 -0.07
CA GLY A 86 -2.01 -2.61 -0.80
C GLY A 86 -0.92 -3.64 -1.09
N LYS A 87 -1.13 -4.89 -0.68
CA LYS A 87 -0.32 -6.03 -1.11
C LYS A 87 -1.12 -6.85 -2.11
N PRO A 88 -0.72 -6.87 -3.39
CA PRO A 88 -1.34 -7.79 -4.32
C PRO A 88 -0.91 -9.23 -3.99
N SER A 89 -1.81 -10.19 -4.18
CA SER A 89 -1.59 -11.60 -3.87
C SER A 89 -2.17 -12.46 -4.98
N ARG A 90 -1.40 -13.44 -5.47
CA ARG A 90 -1.89 -14.40 -6.45
C ARG A 90 -2.76 -15.45 -5.76
N ILE A 91 -3.99 -15.60 -6.22
CA ILE A 91 -4.95 -16.61 -5.77
C ILE A 91 -5.15 -17.62 -6.90
N THR A 92 -5.11 -18.91 -6.57
CA THR A 92 -5.25 -20.00 -7.54
C THR A 92 -6.44 -20.90 -7.19
N ALA A 93 -7.17 -21.36 -8.20
CA ALA A 93 -8.27 -22.29 -8.08
C ALA A 93 -8.12 -23.42 -9.08
N ASN A 94 -8.19 -24.66 -8.59
CA ASN A 94 -8.14 -25.87 -9.40
C ASN A 94 -9.40 -26.70 -9.14
N THR A 95 -9.85 -27.42 -10.17
CA THR A 95 -11.00 -28.34 -10.08
C THR A 95 -10.58 -29.72 -10.55
N TYR A 96 -11.18 -30.77 -9.98
CA TYR A 96 -10.97 -32.17 -10.35
C TYR A 96 -12.24 -32.98 -10.08
N ILE A 97 -12.37 -34.12 -10.75
CA ILE A 97 -13.51 -35.03 -10.54
C ILE A 97 -13.37 -35.68 -9.16
N GLY A 98 -14.38 -35.53 -8.30
CA GLY A 98 -14.36 -36.07 -6.93
C GLY A 98 -15.64 -35.78 -6.15
N LYS A 99 -15.64 -36.09 -4.85
CA LYS A 99 -16.74 -35.69 -3.94
C LYS A 99 -16.80 -34.16 -3.90
N GLY A 100 -17.99 -33.60 -4.07
CA GLY A 100 -18.20 -32.16 -4.12
C GLY A 100 -17.79 -31.43 -2.83
N GLY A 101 -17.42 -30.16 -2.98
CA GLY A 101 -17.04 -29.28 -1.88
C GLY A 101 -16.01 -28.24 -2.33
N VAL A 102 -15.79 -27.22 -1.50
CA VAL A 102 -14.72 -26.23 -1.67
C VAL A 102 -13.71 -26.45 -0.56
N VAL A 103 -12.44 -26.60 -0.93
CA VAL A 103 -11.33 -26.69 0.02
C VAL A 103 -10.55 -25.39 -0.04
N ASN A 104 -10.46 -24.68 1.08
CA ASN A 104 -9.58 -23.52 1.20
C ASN A 104 -8.18 -23.98 1.61
N ILE A 105 -7.16 -23.56 0.85
CA ILE A 105 -5.75 -23.84 1.15
C ILE A 105 -5.06 -22.49 1.31
N GLU A 106 -5.02 -21.99 2.54
CA GLU A 106 -4.26 -20.80 2.89
C GLU A 106 -2.89 -21.20 3.46
N ARG A 107 -1.84 -20.52 3.02
CA ARG A 107 -0.54 -20.51 3.69
C ARG A 107 -0.37 -19.14 4.35
N VAL A 108 -0.37 -19.14 5.68
CA VAL A 108 -0.15 -17.96 6.55
C VAL A 108 1.33 -17.56 6.51
#